data_AF-A0A1F4YMQ5-F1
#
_entry.id   AF-A0A1F4YMQ5-F1
#
_cell.length_a   1.000
_cell.length_b   1.000
_cell.length_c   1.000
_cell.angle_alpha   90.00
_cell.angle_beta   90.00
_cell.angle_gamma   90.00
#
_symmetry.space_group_name_H-M   'P 1'
#
loop_
_entity.id
_entity.type
_entity.pdbx_description
1 polymer ?
#
loop_
_entity_poly.entity_id
_entity_poly.type
_entity_poly.pdbx_seq_one_letter_code
_entity_poly.pdbx_strand_id
1 'polypeptide(L)'
;MPNQSRDIERSGSCPAETISSEVNLRRKLSVSVALVILLSQAGYGQEEKPTITTAGEPATTTAAKPKNFEVLFRGNGDIASYIYFDQSTKFMIDTDLNASVETFRYRSFFFMVDLLEETAMGRKPQTDPSKTDMVFDPNRGHWSFGATGRFELAAHFFEVQFHHDCFHGIDRFGYEPTPTNPNGRDSTKYWNALRFGFGNLGFLPKYRYHQPEPGSPGPIWANKINYFIMASFFTPRGYSWQKYHGYDFTLNTDLHFVLLRFKRLGFDINSNNLWIIDNRHDLKRKHELKFNFTIYGDHGILAAYVGWWPYDNQLIRNRDGMAVFGIHLGF
;
A
#
# COMPACT_ATOMS: atom_id res chain seq x y z
N MET A 1 7.31 42.41 61.20
CA MET A 1 8.01 41.17 61.62
C MET A 1 7.77 40.11 60.55
N PRO A 2 8.75 39.73 59.72
CA PRO A 2 8.62 38.58 58.84
C PRO A 2 9.34 37.36 59.45
N ASN A 3 8.66 36.23 59.39
CA ASN A 3 9.03 34.96 59.99
C ASN A 3 9.89 34.15 59.00
N GLN A 4 11.02 33.62 59.45
CA GLN A 4 11.85 32.64 58.75
C GLN A 4 11.34 31.22 59.01
N SER A 5 11.36 30.35 58.00
CA SER A 5 11.61 28.90 58.15
C SER A 5 11.88 28.31 56.76
N ARG A 6 13.12 27.98 56.41
CA ARG A 6 13.91 26.76 56.71
C ARG A 6 13.85 25.75 55.56
N ASP A 7 15.06 25.38 55.15
CA ASP A 7 15.43 24.40 54.14
C ASP A 7 14.96 22.98 54.48
N ILE A 8 14.66 22.19 53.43
CA ILE A 8 14.78 20.74 53.46
C ILE A 8 15.48 20.32 52.17
N GLU A 9 16.78 20.06 52.28
CA GLU A 9 17.49 19.13 51.40
C GLU A 9 16.99 17.71 51.67
N ARG A 10 16.61 16.98 50.61
CA ARG A 10 16.68 15.53 50.58
C ARG A 10 17.20 15.06 49.23
N SER A 11 18.37 14.45 49.29
CA SER A 11 18.97 13.55 48.32
C SER A 11 18.19 12.23 48.23
N GLY A 12 18.23 11.57 47.06
CA GLY A 12 17.84 10.16 46.96
C GLY A 12 17.28 9.69 45.61
N SER A 13 18.19 9.28 44.72
CA SER A 13 18.11 8.11 43.80
C SER A 13 16.82 7.77 43.04
N CYS A 14 16.89 7.82 41.69
CA CYS A 14 16.81 6.63 40.81
C CYS A 14 17.03 7.06 39.35
N PRO A 15 17.98 6.48 38.59
CA PRO A 15 18.02 6.66 37.15
C PRO A 15 16.89 5.80 36.55
N ALA A 16 15.90 6.44 35.95
CA ALA A 16 14.99 5.72 35.06
C ALA A 16 15.80 5.33 33.83
N GLU A 17 16.10 4.03 33.71
CA GLU A 17 16.64 3.43 32.49
C GLU A 17 15.70 3.74 31.32
N THR A 18 16.12 4.66 30.47
CA THR A 18 15.56 4.88 29.13
C THR A 18 15.99 3.71 28.24
N ILE A 19 15.42 2.53 28.48
CA ILE A 19 15.60 1.35 27.62
C ILE A 19 14.21 0.89 27.15
N SER A 20 14.10 0.72 25.84
CA SER A 20 13.09 -0.09 25.13
C SER A 20 11.89 0.58 24.42
N SER A 21 12.01 1.80 23.87
CA SER A 21 11.17 2.18 22.72
C SER A 21 11.78 1.73 21.39
N GLU A 22 13.10 1.88 21.21
CA GLU A 22 13.81 1.44 19.98
C GLU A 22 13.81 -0.08 19.78
N VAL A 23 13.90 -0.86 20.86
CA VAL A 23 13.89 -2.33 20.80
C VAL A 23 12.51 -2.86 20.39
N ASN A 24 11.43 -2.20 20.79
CA ASN A 24 10.07 -2.57 20.40
C ASN A 24 9.77 -2.19 18.95
N LEU A 25 10.30 -1.05 18.46
CA LEU A 25 10.13 -0.62 17.07
C LEU A 25 10.85 -1.56 16.09
N ARG A 26 12.10 -1.94 16.40
CA ARG A 26 12.87 -2.89 15.58
C ARG A 26 12.23 -4.28 15.54
N ARG A 27 11.58 -4.72 16.63
CA ARG A 27 10.86 -6.01 16.69
C ARG A 27 9.55 -6.01 15.91
N LYS A 28 8.79 -4.92 15.88
CA LYS A 28 7.52 -4.86 15.13
C LYS A 28 7.75 -4.78 13.62
N LEU A 29 8.72 -3.97 13.19
CA LEU A 29 9.05 -3.82 11.76
C LEU A 29 9.67 -5.11 11.19
N SER A 30 10.52 -5.80 11.95
CA SER A 30 11.10 -7.07 11.51
C SER A 30 10.05 -8.18 11.40
N VAL A 31 9.01 -8.19 12.23
CA VAL A 31 7.96 -9.22 12.16
C VAL A 31 7.06 -9.02 10.93
N SER A 32 6.65 -7.80 10.59
CA SER A 32 5.79 -7.58 9.40
C SER A 32 6.53 -7.84 8.09
N VAL A 33 7.78 -7.35 7.96
CA VAL A 33 8.60 -7.60 6.77
C VAL A 33 9.01 -9.08 6.67
N ALA A 34 9.37 -9.71 7.79
CA ALA A 34 9.65 -11.15 7.80
C ALA A 34 8.40 -11.98 7.48
N LEU A 35 7.20 -11.57 7.92
CA LEU A 35 5.96 -12.28 7.60
C LEU A 35 5.66 -12.21 6.10
N VAL A 36 5.85 -11.05 5.46
CA VAL A 36 5.68 -10.89 4.01
C VAL A 36 6.73 -11.70 3.23
N ILE A 37 8.00 -11.71 3.68
CA ILE A 37 9.07 -12.51 3.05
C ILE A 37 8.86 -14.02 3.29
N LEU A 38 8.39 -14.43 4.47
CA LEU A 38 8.11 -15.84 4.77
C LEU A 38 6.89 -16.35 4.00
N LEU A 39 5.87 -15.51 3.81
CA LEU A 39 4.70 -15.85 3.00
C LEU A 39 5.03 -15.91 1.50
N SER A 40 5.96 -15.08 1.00
CA SER A 40 6.41 -15.18 -0.39
C SER A 40 7.32 -16.38 -0.65
N GLN A 41 8.13 -16.81 0.35
CA GLN A 41 8.96 -18.01 0.24
C GLN A 41 8.19 -19.31 0.45
N ALA A 42 7.12 -19.33 1.24
CA ALA A 42 6.30 -20.53 1.48
C ALA A 42 5.54 -21.01 0.23
N GLY A 43 5.36 -20.15 -0.79
CA GLY A 43 4.78 -20.51 -2.09
C GLY A 43 5.79 -21.06 -3.12
N TYR A 44 7.10 -20.94 -2.86
CA TYR A 44 8.18 -21.41 -3.74
C TYR A 44 8.74 -22.73 -3.22
N GLY A 45 8.00 -23.82 -3.44
CA GLY A 45 8.46 -25.14 -3.04
C GLY A 45 7.81 -26.23 -3.86
N GLN A 46 8.36 -26.50 -5.04
CA GLN A 46 8.68 -27.83 -5.60
C GLN A 46 9.13 -27.62 -7.06
N GLU A 47 10.41 -27.34 -7.28
CA GLU A 47 11.02 -27.61 -8.59
C GLU A 47 11.09 -29.13 -8.76
N GLU A 48 10.17 -29.69 -9.55
CA GLU A 48 10.28 -31.07 -9.99
C GLU A 48 11.53 -31.20 -10.88
N LYS A 49 12.49 -32.02 -10.43
CA LYS A 49 13.64 -32.41 -11.26
C LYS A 49 13.13 -33.02 -12.57
N PRO A 50 13.61 -32.58 -13.75
CA PRO A 50 13.25 -33.19 -15.02
C PRO A 50 13.75 -34.63 -15.03
N THR A 51 12.82 -35.57 -14.89
CA THR A 51 13.08 -36.99 -15.11
C THR A 51 13.14 -37.21 -16.61
N ILE A 52 14.34 -37.42 -17.14
CA ILE A 52 14.54 -37.80 -18.54
C ILE A 52 13.95 -39.19 -18.72
N THR A 53 12.71 -39.23 -19.23
CA THR A 53 12.02 -40.47 -19.56
C THR A 53 12.17 -40.68 -21.06
N THR A 54 12.64 -41.85 -21.45
CA THR A 54 12.76 -42.30 -22.83
C THR A 54 11.41 -42.20 -23.55
N ALA A 55 11.42 -41.70 -24.79
CA ALA A 55 10.24 -41.44 -25.59
C ALA A 55 9.47 -42.74 -25.92
N GLY A 56 8.49 -43.08 -25.09
CA GLY A 56 7.37 -43.93 -25.44
C GLY A 56 6.28 -43.12 -26.16
N GLU A 57 5.44 -43.81 -26.94
CA GLU A 57 4.31 -43.22 -27.65
C GLU A 57 3.52 -42.21 -26.79
N PRO A 58 3.00 -41.10 -27.39
CA PRO A 58 2.27 -40.09 -26.65
C PRO A 58 0.98 -40.72 -26.09
N ALA A 59 1.05 -41.14 -24.84
CA ALA A 59 -0.11 -41.46 -24.05
C ALA A 59 -1.04 -40.26 -24.15
N THR A 60 -2.26 -40.48 -24.61
CA THR A 60 -3.30 -39.47 -24.66
C THR A 60 -3.64 -39.13 -23.21
N THR A 61 -2.85 -38.25 -22.58
CA THR A 61 -3.11 -37.72 -21.25
C THR A 61 -4.39 -36.91 -21.36
N THR A 62 -5.49 -37.55 -20.97
CA THR A 62 -6.76 -36.88 -20.74
C THR A 62 -6.47 -35.84 -19.66
N ALA A 63 -6.36 -34.58 -20.09
CA ALA A 63 -6.10 -33.47 -19.18
C ALA A 63 -7.11 -33.57 -18.03
N ALA A 64 -6.59 -33.77 -16.81
CA ALA A 64 -7.44 -33.90 -15.64
C ALA A 64 -8.38 -32.70 -15.58
N LYS A 65 -9.69 -32.97 -15.45
CA LYS A 65 -10.70 -31.92 -15.40
C LYS A 65 -10.27 -30.88 -14.35
N PRO A 66 -10.23 -29.58 -14.69
CA PRO A 66 -9.76 -28.56 -13.75
C PRO A 66 -10.56 -28.66 -12.46
N LYS A 67 -9.86 -28.63 -11.32
CA LYS A 67 -10.49 -28.72 -10.01
C LYS A 67 -11.36 -27.48 -9.82
N ASN A 68 -12.62 -27.70 -9.45
CA ASN A 68 -13.54 -26.60 -9.18
C ASN A 68 -13.13 -25.81 -7.93
N PHE A 69 -12.34 -26.39 -7.03
CA PHE A 69 -11.89 -25.76 -5.79
C PHE A 69 -10.39 -25.99 -5.56
N GLU A 70 -9.69 -24.93 -5.18
CA GLU A 70 -8.25 -24.94 -4.91
C GLU A 70 -7.93 -24.02 -3.72
N VAL A 71 -6.98 -24.46 -2.88
CA VAL A 71 -6.36 -23.63 -1.83
C VAL A 71 -5.02 -23.14 -2.38
N LEU A 72 -4.79 -21.83 -2.40
CA LEU A 72 -3.72 -21.21 -3.18
C LEU A 72 -2.58 -20.66 -2.31
N PHE A 73 -2.89 -19.83 -1.31
CA PHE A 73 -1.93 -19.04 -0.55
C PHE A 73 -0.86 -18.36 -1.43
N ARG A 74 -1.30 -17.69 -2.50
CA ARG A 74 -0.41 -16.99 -3.45
C ARG A 74 -0.43 -15.49 -3.15
N GLY A 75 0.73 -14.95 -2.81
CA GLY A 75 0.91 -13.52 -2.59
C GLY A 75 1.26 -12.80 -3.90
N ASN A 76 0.73 -11.60 -4.08
CA ASN A 76 1.22 -10.63 -5.06
C ASN A 76 1.32 -9.28 -4.37
N GLY A 77 2.30 -8.46 -4.74
CA GLY A 77 2.46 -7.17 -4.10
C GLY A 77 3.35 -6.19 -4.84
N ASP A 78 3.30 -4.97 -4.34
CA ASP A 78 4.03 -3.82 -4.83
C ASP A 78 4.61 -3.06 -3.65
N ILE A 79 5.89 -2.72 -3.73
CA ILE A 79 6.55 -1.82 -2.79
C ILE A 79 7.08 -0.64 -3.59
N ALA A 80 6.64 0.57 -3.27
CA ALA A 80 7.15 1.78 -3.86
C ALA A 80 7.78 2.67 -2.79
N SER A 81 8.84 3.38 -3.13
CA SER A 81 9.39 4.43 -2.28
C SER A 81 9.80 5.61 -3.14
N TYR A 82 9.49 6.82 -2.69
CA TYR A 82 9.71 8.01 -3.49
C TYR A 82 10.07 9.22 -2.65
N ILE A 83 10.83 10.11 -3.27
CA ILE A 83 11.28 11.37 -2.70
C ILE A 83 10.58 12.53 -3.41
N TYR A 84 10.22 13.56 -2.66
CA TYR A 84 9.68 14.79 -3.22
C TYR A 84 10.80 15.69 -3.74
N PHE A 85 10.57 16.34 -4.88
CA PHE A 85 11.48 17.37 -5.38
C PHE A 85 11.41 18.64 -4.53
N ASP A 86 10.20 19.06 -4.13
CA ASP A 86 10.00 20.12 -3.15
C ASP A 86 9.84 19.53 -1.74
N GLN A 87 10.96 19.46 -1.02
CA GLN A 87 11.00 18.82 0.29
C GLN A 87 10.60 19.78 1.41
N SER A 88 9.72 19.32 2.29
CA SER A 88 9.25 20.04 3.47
C SER A 88 9.18 19.12 4.69
N THR A 89 8.73 19.66 5.83
CA THR A 89 8.46 18.84 7.02
C THR A 89 7.35 17.80 6.78
N LYS A 90 6.45 18.06 5.84
CA LYS A 90 5.31 17.18 5.53
C LYS A 90 5.59 16.19 4.40
N PHE A 91 6.42 16.59 3.43
CA PHE A 91 6.70 15.86 2.19
C PHE A 91 8.21 15.70 2.03
N MET A 92 8.72 14.48 2.20
CA MET A 92 10.15 14.23 2.05
C MET A 92 10.40 12.89 1.39
N ILE A 93 10.06 11.79 2.08
CA ILE A 93 10.09 10.43 1.54
C ILE A 93 8.80 9.73 1.98
N ASP A 94 8.17 9.00 1.08
CA ASP A 94 7.12 8.05 1.42
C ASP A 94 7.46 6.66 0.91
N THR A 95 6.89 5.67 1.56
CA THR A 95 6.95 4.27 1.12
C THR A 95 5.54 3.68 1.16
N ASP A 96 5.12 3.13 0.02
CA ASP A 96 3.87 2.41 -0.14
C ASP A 96 4.14 0.91 -0.23
N LEU A 97 3.34 0.10 0.44
CA LEU A 97 3.28 -1.35 0.32
C LEU A 97 1.83 -1.71 0.00
N ASN A 98 1.62 -2.39 -1.14
CA ASN A 98 0.36 -3.02 -1.48
C ASN A 98 0.61 -4.53 -1.55
N ALA A 99 -0.13 -5.33 -0.83
CA ALA A 99 -0.02 -6.77 -0.87
C ALA A 99 -1.41 -7.39 -0.90
N SER A 100 -1.56 -8.48 -1.65
CA SER A 100 -2.78 -9.28 -1.72
C SER A 100 -2.41 -10.74 -1.64
N VAL A 101 -3.20 -11.52 -0.90
CA VAL A 101 -3.01 -12.97 -0.78
C VAL A 101 -4.28 -13.66 -1.25
N GLU A 102 -4.16 -14.44 -2.33
CA GLU A 102 -5.20 -15.35 -2.79
C GLU A 102 -5.23 -16.58 -1.88
N THR A 103 -6.32 -16.75 -1.13
CA THR A 103 -6.43 -17.82 -0.15
C THR A 103 -7.03 -19.09 -0.77
N PHE A 104 -8.16 -18.96 -1.46
CA PHE A 104 -8.82 -20.05 -2.18
C PHE A 104 -9.49 -19.56 -3.46
N ARG A 105 -9.73 -20.52 -4.35
CA ARG A 105 -10.44 -20.34 -5.61
C ARG A 105 -11.57 -21.35 -5.73
N TYR A 106 -12.76 -20.88 -6.12
CA TYR A 106 -13.86 -21.74 -6.58
C TYR A 106 -14.25 -21.35 -8.00
N ARG A 107 -13.87 -22.16 -9.00
CA ARG A 107 -13.99 -21.84 -10.44
C ARG A 107 -13.31 -20.49 -10.75
N SER A 108 -14.09 -19.50 -11.19
CA SER A 108 -13.65 -18.13 -11.47
C SER A 108 -13.66 -17.21 -10.26
N PHE A 109 -14.16 -17.66 -9.10
CA PHE A 109 -14.20 -16.87 -7.88
C PHE A 109 -12.93 -17.06 -7.06
N PHE A 110 -12.39 -15.96 -6.55
CA PHE A 110 -11.22 -15.89 -5.68
C PHE A 110 -11.60 -15.18 -4.39
N PHE A 111 -11.16 -15.72 -3.25
CA PHE A 111 -11.20 -15.01 -1.99
C PHE A 111 -9.80 -14.55 -1.60
N MET A 112 -9.67 -13.28 -1.24
CA MET A 112 -8.39 -12.63 -1.00
C MET A 112 -8.41 -11.79 0.27
N VAL A 113 -7.23 -11.64 0.85
CA VAL A 113 -6.96 -10.65 1.89
C VAL A 113 -5.98 -9.63 1.34
N ASP A 114 -6.32 -8.36 1.45
CA ASP A 114 -5.52 -7.25 0.95
C ASP A 114 -4.95 -6.44 2.12
N LEU A 115 -3.74 -5.92 1.93
CA LEU A 115 -3.05 -4.99 2.80
C LEU A 115 -2.55 -3.82 1.93
N LEU A 116 -2.83 -2.61 2.36
CA LEU A 116 -2.17 -1.40 1.88
C LEU A 116 -1.56 -0.69 3.08
N GLU A 117 -0.31 -0.28 2.95
CA GLU A 117 0.40 0.50 3.96
C GLU A 117 1.13 1.65 3.26
N GLU A 118 0.82 2.90 3.60
CA GLU A 118 1.60 4.07 3.22
C GLU A 118 2.28 4.61 4.49
N THR A 119 3.61 4.60 4.51
CA THR A 119 4.41 5.18 5.58
C THR A 119 4.97 6.52 5.13
N ALA A 120 4.70 7.56 5.91
CA ALA A 120 5.16 8.91 5.60
C ALA A 120 6.42 9.24 6.42
N MET A 121 7.58 9.21 5.78
CA MET A 121 8.83 9.63 6.40
C MET A 121 8.96 11.15 6.29
N GLY A 122 8.45 11.85 7.30
CA GLY A 122 8.62 13.30 7.44
C GLY A 122 9.76 13.67 8.38
N ARG A 123 10.29 14.90 8.26
CA ARG A 123 11.17 15.45 9.29
C ARG A 123 10.41 15.54 10.61
N LYS A 124 11.05 15.19 11.73
CA LYS A 124 10.46 15.42 13.06
C LYS A 124 10.11 16.90 13.16
N PRO A 125 8.92 17.30 13.67
CA PRO A 125 8.69 18.66 14.07
C PRO A 125 9.64 18.92 15.24
N GLN A 126 10.80 19.48 14.94
CA GLN A 126 11.80 19.73 15.97
C GLN A 126 11.47 21.04 16.67
N THR A 127 11.62 21.02 17.99
CA THR A 127 11.69 22.22 18.84
C THR A 127 12.95 23.04 18.56
N ASP A 128 13.92 22.48 17.83
CA ASP A 128 15.18 23.12 17.44
C ASP A 128 15.29 23.12 15.91
N PRO A 129 15.16 24.29 15.24
CA PRO A 129 15.24 24.38 13.78
C PRO A 129 16.65 24.13 13.21
N SER A 130 17.68 23.99 14.06
CA SER A 130 19.07 23.75 13.63
C SER A 130 19.41 22.28 13.42
N LYS A 131 18.57 21.35 13.88
CA LYS A 131 18.74 19.92 13.61
C LYS A 131 17.90 19.54 12.38
N THR A 132 18.41 18.60 11.59
CA THR A 132 17.75 18.15 10.34
C THR A 132 17.61 16.64 10.31
N ASP A 133 17.60 16.02 11.48
CA ASP A 133 17.59 14.57 11.62
C ASP A 133 16.33 13.99 10.98
N MET A 134 16.54 13.17 9.95
CA MET A 134 15.51 12.33 9.37
C MET A 134 15.17 11.25 10.39
N VAL A 135 13.89 11.14 10.75
CA VAL A 135 13.41 10.06 11.61
C VAL A 135 12.38 9.29 10.82
N PHE A 136 12.66 8.02 10.57
CA PHE A 136 11.63 7.08 10.16
C PHE A 136 10.61 7.01 11.31
N ASP A 137 9.42 7.52 11.05
CA ASP A 137 8.35 7.52 12.03
C ASP A 137 7.27 6.52 11.60
N PRO A 138 7.38 5.25 12.02
CA PRO A 138 6.38 4.24 11.68
C PRO A 138 5.02 4.54 12.30
N ASN A 139 4.96 5.49 13.24
CA ASN A 139 3.72 5.89 13.86
C ASN A 139 2.93 6.88 13.00
N ARG A 140 3.50 7.37 11.88
CA ARG A 140 2.81 8.11 10.83
C ARG A 140 2.57 7.19 9.64
N GLY A 141 1.56 6.35 9.77
CA GLY A 141 1.19 5.36 8.78
C GLY A 141 -0.29 5.44 8.43
N HIS A 142 -0.57 5.21 7.16
CA HIS A 142 -1.88 4.89 6.63
C HIS A 142 -1.91 3.40 6.40
N TRP A 143 -2.84 2.71 7.03
CA TRP A 143 -2.97 1.26 6.94
C TRP A 143 -4.37 0.95 6.43
N SER A 144 -4.46 0.00 5.53
CA SER A 144 -5.74 -0.50 5.04
C SER A 144 -5.73 -2.00 4.90
N PHE A 145 -6.86 -2.61 5.23
CA PHE A 145 -7.08 -4.04 5.21
C PHE A 145 -8.35 -4.34 4.41
N GLY A 146 -8.28 -5.30 3.50
CA GLY A 146 -9.40 -5.70 2.65
C GLY A 146 -9.71 -7.18 2.81
N ALA A 147 -10.99 -7.53 2.89
CA ALA A 147 -11.47 -8.87 2.60
C ALA A 147 -12.24 -8.83 1.27
N THR A 148 -11.73 -9.52 0.25
CA THR A 148 -12.16 -9.33 -1.13
C THR A 148 -12.63 -10.63 -1.76
N GLY A 149 -13.81 -10.58 -2.38
CA GLY A 149 -14.29 -11.59 -3.31
C GLY A 149 -14.16 -11.09 -4.74
N ARG A 150 -13.37 -11.76 -5.58
CA ARG A 150 -13.13 -11.39 -6.97
C ARG A 150 -13.59 -12.49 -7.92
N PHE A 151 -14.33 -12.10 -8.97
CA PHE A 151 -14.67 -12.97 -10.10
C PHE A 151 -13.82 -12.61 -11.30
N GLU A 152 -13.07 -13.59 -11.82
CA GLU A 152 -12.27 -13.44 -13.03
C GLU A 152 -12.98 -14.07 -14.23
N LEU A 153 -13.29 -13.22 -15.20
CA LEU A 153 -13.86 -13.56 -16.50
C LEU A 153 -12.76 -13.47 -17.56
N ALA A 154 -13.04 -13.89 -18.80
CA ALA A 154 -12.03 -14.05 -19.85
C ALA A 154 -10.98 -12.90 -19.97
N ALA A 155 -11.43 -11.64 -19.95
CA ALA A 155 -10.55 -10.47 -20.04
C ALA A 155 -10.76 -9.45 -18.91
N HIS A 156 -11.77 -9.66 -18.06
CA HIS A 156 -12.25 -8.71 -17.07
C HIS A 156 -12.37 -9.35 -15.70
N PHE A 157 -12.40 -8.55 -14.67
CA PHE A 157 -12.78 -8.99 -13.34
C PHE A 157 -13.75 -8.02 -12.70
N PHE A 158 -14.51 -8.56 -11.75
CA PHE A 158 -15.36 -7.81 -10.85
C PHE A 158 -15.00 -8.20 -9.42
N GLU A 159 -14.98 -7.25 -8.51
CA GLU A 159 -14.70 -7.53 -7.10
C GLU A 159 -15.62 -6.78 -6.15
N VAL A 160 -15.86 -7.41 -5.00
CA VAL A 160 -16.52 -6.82 -3.85
C VAL A 160 -15.54 -6.90 -2.68
N GLN A 161 -15.26 -5.78 -2.06
CA GLN A 161 -14.32 -5.68 -0.96
C GLN A 161 -14.99 -5.06 0.26
N PHE A 162 -14.84 -5.71 1.41
CA PHE A 162 -15.00 -5.05 2.70
C PHE A 162 -13.65 -4.45 3.09
N HIS A 163 -13.59 -3.12 3.14
CA HIS A 163 -12.35 -2.39 3.31
C HIS A 163 -12.34 -1.63 4.63
N HIS A 164 -11.32 -1.85 5.44
CA HIS A 164 -10.99 -1.04 6.60
C HIS A 164 -9.76 -0.19 6.28
N ASP A 165 -9.80 1.07 6.67
CA ASP A 165 -8.73 2.02 6.43
C ASP A 165 -8.54 2.85 7.71
N CYS A 166 -7.30 3.06 8.12
CA CYS A 166 -6.94 3.83 9.29
C CYS A 166 -5.68 4.67 9.05
N PHE A 167 -5.79 5.96 9.36
CA PHE A 167 -4.66 6.86 9.50
C PHE A 167 -4.29 6.95 10.97
N HIS A 168 -3.13 6.39 11.29
CA HIS A 168 -2.56 6.42 12.63
C HIS A 168 -1.60 7.58 12.77
N GLY A 169 -1.76 8.32 13.87
CA GLY A 169 -0.77 9.26 14.42
C GLY A 169 -0.36 8.80 15.81
N ILE A 170 0.13 7.56 15.91
CA ILE A 170 0.45 6.93 17.20
C ILE A 170 1.58 7.74 17.89
N ASP A 171 1.41 8.06 19.16
CA ASP A 171 2.45 8.68 20.02
C ASP A 171 3.09 10.01 19.56
N ARG A 172 2.45 10.78 18.65
CA ARG A 172 2.97 12.11 18.27
C ARG A 172 2.43 13.22 19.17
N PHE A 173 3.30 13.64 20.09
CA PHE A 173 3.43 14.97 20.72
C PHE A 173 2.14 15.76 20.96
N GLY A 174 1.65 15.66 22.20
CA GLY A 174 0.63 16.55 22.76
C GLY A 174 -0.78 15.98 22.82
N TYR A 175 -1.03 14.76 22.33
CA TYR A 175 -2.36 14.17 22.29
C TYR A 175 -2.54 12.90 23.14
N GLU A 176 -1.53 12.50 23.91
CA GLU A 176 -1.74 11.66 25.09
C GLU A 176 -2.13 12.56 26.27
N PRO A 177 -2.98 12.12 27.22
CA PRO A 177 -3.20 12.84 28.45
C PRO A 177 -1.87 12.97 29.20
N THR A 178 -1.21 14.11 29.08
CA THR A 178 -0.09 14.47 29.94
C THR A 178 -0.62 15.35 31.08
N PRO A 179 0.12 15.48 32.20
CA PRO A 179 -0.24 16.45 33.24
C PRO A 179 -0.40 17.90 32.72
N THR A 180 0.18 18.22 31.56
CA THR A 180 0.14 19.54 30.92
C THR A 180 -0.83 19.63 29.72
N ASN A 181 -1.35 18.51 29.21
CA ASN A 181 -2.46 18.48 28.25
C ASN A 181 -3.41 17.31 28.57
N PRO A 182 -4.30 17.48 29.56
CA PRO A 182 -5.24 16.42 29.96
C PRO A 182 -6.29 16.10 28.88
N ASN A 183 -6.37 16.90 27.82
CA ASN A 183 -7.33 16.75 26.73
C ASN A 183 -6.73 16.08 25.49
N GLY A 184 -5.66 15.29 25.65
CA GLY A 184 -5.08 14.54 24.55
C GLY A 184 -6.12 13.64 23.88
N ARG A 185 -6.60 14.06 22.70
CA ARG A 185 -7.58 13.31 21.91
C ARG A 185 -6.87 12.42 20.91
N ASP A 186 -7.25 11.15 20.90
CA ASP A 186 -6.91 10.20 19.83
C ASP A 186 -7.20 10.83 18.46
N SER A 187 -6.13 11.04 17.68
CA SER A 187 -6.19 11.63 16.34
C SER A 187 -6.37 10.60 15.24
N THR A 188 -6.46 9.31 15.60
CA THR A 188 -6.68 8.21 14.67
C THR A 188 -7.99 8.44 13.93
N LYS A 189 -7.89 8.48 12.60
CA LYS A 189 -9.04 8.50 11.70
C LYS A 189 -9.16 7.11 11.13
N TYR A 190 -10.36 6.56 11.08
CA TYR A 190 -10.59 5.31 10.39
C TYR A 190 -11.95 5.27 9.74
N TRP A 191 -12.09 4.40 8.77
CA TRP A 191 -13.34 4.15 8.09
C TRP A 191 -13.43 2.73 7.57
N ASN A 192 -14.64 2.23 7.55
CA ASN A 192 -14.99 1.04 6.83
C ASN A 192 -15.79 1.43 5.59
N ALA A 193 -15.57 0.71 4.49
CA ALA A 193 -16.28 0.92 3.25
C ALA A 193 -16.58 -0.42 2.59
N LEU A 194 -17.77 -0.51 2.02
CA LEU A 194 -18.06 -1.55 1.04
C LEU A 194 -17.65 -1.01 -0.33
N ARG A 195 -16.81 -1.76 -1.05
CA ARG A 195 -16.29 -1.36 -2.36
C ARG A 195 -16.68 -2.33 -3.44
N PHE A 196 -16.87 -1.80 -4.64
CA PHE A 196 -17.20 -2.53 -5.85
C PHE A 196 -16.23 -2.12 -6.94
N GLY A 197 -15.43 -3.09 -7.39
CA GLY A 197 -14.39 -2.90 -8.38
C GLY A 197 -14.73 -3.57 -9.71
N PHE A 198 -14.33 -2.96 -10.81
CA PHE A 198 -14.37 -3.55 -12.14
C PHE A 198 -13.14 -3.14 -12.93
N GLY A 199 -12.51 -4.09 -13.60
CA GLY A 199 -11.30 -3.82 -14.36
C GLY A 199 -10.99 -4.91 -15.37
N ASN A 200 -9.87 -4.74 -16.07
CA ASN A 200 -9.32 -5.80 -16.92
C ASN A 200 -8.23 -6.59 -16.21
N LEU A 201 -8.10 -7.88 -16.57
CA LEU A 201 -7.12 -8.75 -15.90
C LEU A 201 -5.69 -8.20 -16.00
N GLY A 202 -5.34 -7.52 -17.10
CA GLY A 202 -4.02 -6.89 -17.27
C GLY A 202 -3.70 -5.77 -16.28
N PHE A 203 -4.67 -5.30 -15.49
CA PHE A 203 -4.42 -4.38 -14.38
C PHE A 203 -3.85 -5.09 -13.14
N LEU A 204 -4.23 -6.35 -12.90
CA LEU A 204 -3.82 -7.08 -11.70
C LEU A 204 -2.31 -7.42 -11.76
N PRO A 205 -1.55 -7.25 -10.67
CA PRO A 205 -0.10 -7.52 -10.62
C PRO A 205 0.29 -8.88 -11.23
N LYS A 206 -0.43 -9.95 -10.83
CA LYS A 206 -0.22 -11.33 -11.30
C LYS A 206 -0.36 -11.56 -12.81
N TYR A 207 -0.96 -10.63 -13.54
CA TYR A 207 -1.06 -10.68 -15.00
C TYR A 207 -0.21 -9.61 -15.66
N ARG A 208 -0.18 -8.40 -15.07
CA ARG A 208 0.53 -7.24 -15.59
C ARG A 208 2.02 -7.51 -15.75
N TYR A 209 2.67 -8.12 -14.76
CA TYR A 209 4.13 -8.29 -14.74
C TYR A 209 4.62 -9.41 -15.66
N HIS A 210 3.73 -10.32 -16.04
CA HIS A 210 4.04 -11.45 -16.91
C HIS A 210 3.67 -11.23 -18.38
N GLN A 211 3.10 -10.07 -18.73
CA GLN A 211 2.66 -9.79 -20.10
C GLN A 211 3.41 -8.64 -20.76
N PRO A 212 3.89 -8.82 -22.00
CA PRO A 212 4.14 -10.07 -22.74
C PRO A 212 5.19 -10.99 -22.08
N GLU A 213 5.23 -12.26 -22.49
CA GLU A 213 6.20 -13.23 -21.96
C GLU A 213 7.64 -12.70 -22.12
N PRO A 214 8.51 -12.90 -21.10
CA PRO A 214 9.92 -12.57 -21.18
C PRO A 214 10.55 -13.23 -22.43
N GLY A 215 10.97 -12.41 -23.40
CA GLY A 215 11.61 -12.90 -24.62
C GLY A 215 10.80 -12.80 -25.91
N SER A 216 9.59 -12.21 -25.87
CA SER A 216 8.84 -11.90 -27.09
C SER A 216 9.72 -11.09 -28.09
N PRO A 217 9.87 -11.55 -29.34
CA PRO A 217 10.76 -10.90 -30.30
C PRO A 217 10.17 -9.57 -30.78
N GLY A 218 10.90 -8.48 -30.52
CA GLY A 218 10.61 -7.16 -31.07
C GLY A 218 9.95 -6.16 -30.10
N PRO A 219 9.78 -4.90 -30.54
CA PRO A 219 9.07 -3.88 -29.78
C PRO A 219 7.56 -4.20 -29.77
N ILE A 220 6.96 -4.17 -28.58
CA ILE A 220 5.54 -4.38 -28.38
C ILE A 220 4.90 -3.05 -28.03
N TRP A 221 4.06 -2.59 -28.94
CA TRP A 221 3.16 -1.46 -28.77
C TRP A 221 1.83 -2.03 -28.33
N ALA A 222 1.65 -2.15 -27.02
CA ALA A 222 0.36 -2.56 -26.49
C ALA A 222 -0.57 -1.35 -26.64
N ASN A 223 -1.26 -1.22 -27.78
CA ASN A 223 -2.36 -0.26 -27.99
C ASN A 223 -3.58 -0.62 -27.12
N LYS A 224 -3.35 -0.92 -25.84
CA LYS A 224 -4.31 -1.42 -24.87
C LYS A 224 -4.10 -0.66 -23.57
N ILE A 225 -5.19 -0.12 -23.07
CA ILE A 225 -5.25 0.53 -21.76
C ILE A 225 -5.72 -0.53 -20.76
N ASN A 226 -4.88 -0.80 -19.76
CA ASN A 226 -5.29 -1.55 -18.59
C ASN A 226 -5.96 -0.60 -17.61
N TYR A 227 -7.08 -1.00 -16.99
CA TYR A 227 -7.85 -0.11 -16.14
C TYR A 227 -8.50 -0.85 -14.98
N PHE A 228 -8.78 -0.09 -13.92
CA PHE A 228 -9.56 -0.50 -12.79
C PHE A 228 -10.37 0.68 -12.26
N ILE A 229 -11.64 0.46 -11.98
CA ILE A 229 -12.57 1.45 -11.45
C ILE A 229 -13.19 0.86 -10.19
N MET A 230 -13.16 1.62 -9.09
CA MET A 230 -13.66 1.17 -7.80
C MET A 230 -14.54 2.22 -7.15
N ALA A 231 -15.81 1.90 -6.96
CA ALA A 231 -16.74 2.69 -6.18
C ALA A 231 -16.73 2.25 -4.73
N SER A 232 -16.64 3.17 -3.78
CA SER A 232 -16.65 2.89 -2.33
C SER A 232 -17.78 3.63 -1.64
N PHE A 233 -18.48 2.94 -0.75
CA PHE A 233 -19.61 3.46 0.00
C PHE A 233 -19.29 3.46 1.49
N PHE A 234 -19.42 4.63 2.10
CA PHE A 234 -19.03 4.92 3.48
C PHE A 234 -20.28 5.00 4.35
N THR A 235 -21.15 3.99 4.29
CA THR A 235 -22.36 3.91 5.12
C THR A 235 -22.42 2.54 5.81
N PRO A 236 -23.01 2.44 7.02
CA PRO A 236 -23.64 3.50 7.83
C PRO A 236 -22.65 4.43 8.53
N ARG A 237 -23.05 5.64 8.90
CA ARG A 237 -22.19 6.53 9.71
C ARG A 237 -22.19 6.12 11.18
N GLY A 238 -21.14 6.51 11.90
CA GLY A 238 -21.04 6.39 13.36
C GLY A 238 -19.67 5.89 13.80
N TYR A 239 -19.30 6.17 15.05
CA TYR A 239 -17.96 5.89 15.56
C TYR A 239 -17.53 4.43 15.39
N SER A 240 -18.43 3.45 15.43
CA SER A 240 -18.07 2.04 15.19
C SER A 240 -17.67 1.72 13.74
N TRP A 241 -18.16 2.50 12.78
CA TRP A 241 -17.88 2.33 11.35
C TRP A 241 -16.84 3.34 10.84
N GLN A 242 -16.85 4.54 11.41
CA GLN A 242 -16.21 5.74 10.89
C GLN A 242 -15.86 6.72 12.00
N LYS A 243 -14.60 7.12 12.06
CA LYS A 243 -14.10 8.06 13.04
C LYS A 243 -13.33 9.19 12.36
N TYR A 244 -13.75 10.41 12.64
CA TYR A 244 -13.05 11.65 12.28
C TYR A 244 -12.71 11.81 10.79
N HIS A 245 -13.53 11.24 9.90
CA HIS A 245 -13.58 11.56 8.49
C HIS A 245 -15.05 11.83 8.09
N GLY A 246 -15.25 12.45 6.93
CA GLY A 246 -16.57 12.84 6.45
C GLY A 246 -16.83 12.36 5.04
N TYR A 247 -16.33 11.20 4.64
CA TYR A 247 -16.56 10.69 3.28
C TYR A 247 -17.88 9.95 3.22
N ASP A 248 -18.67 10.19 2.18
CA ASP A 248 -19.89 9.42 1.90
C ASP A 248 -19.70 8.46 0.74
N PHE A 249 -18.94 8.88 -0.27
CA PHE A 249 -18.69 8.13 -1.48
C PHE A 249 -17.31 8.44 -2.05
N THR A 250 -16.66 7.42 -2.61
CA THR A 250 -15.51 7.64 -3.49
C THR A 250 -15.62 6.83 -4.76
N LEU A 251 -15.00 7.37 -5.81
CA LEU A 251 -14.73 6.66 -7.06
C LEU A 251 -13.24 6.76 -7.32
N ASN A 252 -12.54 5.62 -7.31
CA ASN A 252 -11.18 5.52 -7.78
C ASN A 252 -11.17 5.03 -9.23
N THR A 253 -10.36 5.63 -10.09
CA THR A 253 -10.15 5.22 -11.48
C THR A 253 -8.65 5.18 -11.75
N ASP A 254 -8.15 3.97 -11.93
CA ASP A 254 -6.77 3.66 -12.22
C ASP A 254 -6.61 3.25 -13.68
N LEU A 255 -5.60 3.82 -14.33
CA LEU A 255 -5.24 3.54 -15.71
C LEU A 255 -3.77 3.17 -15.80
N HIS A 256 -3.45 2.19 -16.62
CA HIS A 256 -2.10 1.80 -16.97
C HIS A 256 -1.98 1.69 -18.49
N PHE A 257 -1.03 2.41 -19.06
CA PHE A 257 -0.78 2.43 -20.48
C PHE A 257 0.69 2.10 -20.76
N VAL A 258 0.93 1.01 -21.48
CA VAL A 258 2.27 0.61 -21.89
C VAL A 258 2.60 1.33 -23.19
N LEU A 259 3.47 2.33 -23.12
CA LEU A 259 3.92 3.08 -24.29
C LEU A 259 4.75 2.21 -25.22
N LEU A 260 5.74 1.53 -24.63
CA LEU A 260 6.71 0.73 -25.36
C LEU A 260 7.21 -0.37 -24.44
N ARG A 261 7.31 -1.59 -24.96
CA ARG A 261 8.11 -2.64 -24.35
C ARG A 261 9.07 -3.23 -25.36
N PHE A 262 10.31 -3.42 -24.96
CA PHE A 262 11.34 -4.07 -25.76
C PHE A 262 12.10 -5.06 -24.88
N LYS A 263 11.91 -6.37 -25.13
CA LYS A 263 12.45 -7.44 -24.29
C LYS A 263 12.03 -7.27 -22.82
N ARG A 264 13.00 -7.09 -21.92
CA ARG A 264 12.82 -6.87 -20.49
C ARG A 264 12.70 -5.40 -20.10
N LEU A 265 12.78 -4.47 -21.05
CA LEU A 265 12.65 -3.04 -20.77
C LEU A 265 11.27 -2.55 -21.18
N GLY A 266 10.66 -1.68 -20.40
CA GLY A 266 9.41 -1.02 -20.77
C GLY A 266 9.32 0.41 -20.28
N PHE A 267 8.45 1.15 -20.95
CA PHE A 267 8.05 2.50 -20.61
C PHE A 267 6.53 2.50 -20.50
N ASP A 268 6.03 2.95 -19.36
CA ASP A 268 4.60 2.94 -19.08
C ASP A 268 4.16 4.18 -18.31
N ILE A 269 2.89 4.53 -18.50
CA ILE A 269 2.21 5.62 -17.81
C ILE A 269 1.16 5.00 -16.91
N ASN A 270 1.18 5.35 -15.63
CA ASN A 270 0.08 5.06 -14.71
C ASN A 270 -0.64 6.35 -14.36
N SER A 271 -1.96 6.27 -14.20
CA SER A 271 -2.76 7.33 -13.61
C SER A 271 -3.65 6.77 -12.52
N ASN A 272 -3.68 7.41 -11.35
CA ASN A 272 -4.57 7.09 -10.24
C ASN A 272 -5.40 8.35 -9.95
N ASN A 273 -6.72 8.25 -10.12
CA ASN A 273 -7.61 9.38 -9.92
C ASN A 273 -8.68 9.01 -8.91
N LEU A 274 -8.75 9.78 -7.84
CA LEU A 274 -9.71 9.58 -6.78
C LEU A 274 -10.67 10.76 -6.74
N TRP A 275 -11.96 10.46 -6.77
CA TRP A 275 -13.05 11.39 -6.60
C TRP A 275 -13.74 11.09 -5.28
N ILE A 276 -14.05 12.11 -4.50
CA ILE A 276 -14.60 11.98 -3.15
C ILE A 276 -15.77 12.94 -3.01
N ILE A 277 -16.91 12.43 -2.59
CA ILE A 277 -18.03 13.24 -2.11
C ILE A 277 -18.01 13.14 -0.59
N ASP A 278 -17.86 14.29 0.07
CA ASP A 278 -17.90 14.36 1.52
C ASP A 278 -19.31 14.61 2.06
N ASN A 279 -19.43 14.64 3.39
CA ASN A 279 -20.67 14.80 4.12
C ASN A 279 -21.30 16.19 4.01
N ARG A 280 -20.57 17.14 3.41
CA ARG A 280 -21.07 18.47 3.03
C ARG A 280 -21.47 18.51 1.56
N HIS A 281 -21.35 17.38 0.86
CA HIS A 281 -21.53 17.25 -0.58
C HIS A 281 -20.51 18.05 -1.39
N ASP A 282 -19.34 18.34 -0.81
CA ASP A 282 -18.22 18.90 -1.57
C ASP A 282 -17.53 17.80 -2.37
N LEU A 283 -17.18 18.12 -3.61
CA LEU A 283 -16.32 17.28 -4.43
C LEU A 283 -14.84 17.55 -4.09
N LYS A 284 -14.15 16.55 -3.53
CA LYS A 284 -12.69 16.50 -3.43
C LYS A 284 -12.13 15.54 -4.46
N ARG A 285 -10.90 15.80 -4.93
CA ARG A 285 -10.24 15.06 -6.01
C ARG A 285 -8.75 14.98 -5.77
N LYS A 286 -8.17 13.86 -6.18
CA LYS A 286 -6.73 13.64 -6.34
C LYS A 286 -6.51 13.07 -7.73
N HIS A 287 -5.58 13.67 -8.46
CA HIS A 287 -5.13 13.22 -9.77
C HIS A 287 -3.64 12.95 -9.68
N GLU A 288 -3.23 11.77 -10.10
CA GLU A 288 -1.84 11.32 -10.06
C GLU A 288 -1.44 10.76 -11.42
N LEU A 289 -0.21 11.06 -11.83
CA LEU A 289 0.44 10.52 -13.01
C LEU A 289 1.83 10.00 -12.63
N LYS A 290 2.18 8.82 -13.13
CA LYS A 290 3.52 8.22 -12.97
C LYS A 290 4.05 7.80 -14.33
N PHE A 291 5.28 8.20 -14.64
CA PHE A 291 6.02 7.79 -15.83
C PHE A 291 7.10 6.83 -15.39
N ASN A 292 6.99 5.57 -15.79
CA ASN A 292 7.85 4.50 -15.30
C ASN A 292 8.81 4.04 -16.41
N PHE A 293 10.06 3.83 -16.01
CA PHE A 293 11.02 3.01 -16.72
C PHE A 293 11.13 1.69 -15.98
N THR A 294 10.69 0.60 -16.61
CA THR A 294 10.45 -0.68 -15.98
C THR A 294 11.38 -1.75 -16.53
N ILE A 295 12.01 -2.51 -15.63
CA ILE A 295 12.78 -3.72 -15.92
C ILE A 295 11.93 -4.92 -15.47
N TYR A 296 11.54 -5.75 -16.43
CA TYR A 296 10.74 -6.95 -16.22
C TYR A 296 11.66 -8.15 -15.95
N GLY A 297 11.46 -8.77 -14.79
CA GLY A 297 11.99 -10.09 -14.46
C GLY A 297 11.01 -11.19 -14.85
N ASP A 298 11.36 -12.42 -14.49
CA ASP A 298 10.51 -13.59 -14.78
C ASP A 298 9.33 -13.70 -13.77
N HIS A 299 9.50 -13.10 -12.58
CA HIS A 299 8.55 -13.16 -11.46
C HIS A 299 8.30 -11.80 -10.81
N GLY A 300 8.47 -10.70 -11.55
CA GLY A 300 8.29 -9.38 -10.98
C GLY A 300 8.89 -8.26 -11.82
N ILE A 301 8.90 -7.07 -11.26
CA ILE A 301 9.44 -5.87 -11.90
C ILE A 301 10.29 -5.04 -10.93
N LEU A 302 11.22 -4.28 -11.50
CA LEU A 302 11.85 -3.12 -10.88
C LEU A 302 11.61 -1.92 -11.78
N ALA A 303 11.00 -0.88 -11.27
CA ALA A 303 10.77 0.36 -11.99
C ALA A 303 11.39 1.55 -11.26
N ALA A 304 11.97 2.47 -12.03
CA ALA A 304 12.23 3.83 -11.58
C ALA A 304 11.17 4.73 -12.20
N TYR A 305 10.67 5.73 -11.48
CA TYR A 305 9.59 6.56 -11.97
C TYR A 305 9.69 8.02 -11.55
N VAL A 306 9.07 8.87 -12.37
CA VAL A 306 8.74 10.26 -12.02
C VAL A 306 7.23 10.34 -11.83
N GLY A 307 6.80 10.79 -10.66
CA GLY A 307 5.41 10.98 -10.31
C GLY A 307 5.04 12.45 -10.23
N TRP A 308 3.78 12.77 -10.51
CA TRP A 308 3.24 14.13 -10.41
C TRP A 308 1.77 14.08 -9.97
N TRP A 309 1.43 14.94 -9.00
CA TRP A 309 0.04 15.23 -8.64
C TRP A 309 -0.38 16.58 -9.24
N PRO A 310 -0.89 16.61 -10.49
CA PRO A 310 -1.34 17.85 -11.12
C PRO A 310 -2.47 18.55 -10.35
N TYR A 311 -3.21 17.80 -9.53
CA TYR A 311 -4.27 18.34 -8.70
C TYR A 311 -4.54 17.44 -7.50
N ASP A 312 -4.53 18.00 -6.30
CA ASP A 312 -4.95 17.29 -5.09
C ASP A 312 -5.54 18.28 -4.08
N ASN A 313 -6.82 18.15 -3.76
CA ASN A 313 -7.47 18.98 -2.74
C ASN A 313 -7.97 18.16 -1.54
N GLN A 314 -7.44 16.95 -1.35
CA GLN A 314 -7.80 16.12 -0.20
C GLN A 314 -7.37 16.79 1.11
N LEU A 315 -8.27 16.80 2.09
CA LEU A 315 -8.03 17.39 3.41
C LEU A 315 -6.98 16.62 4.24
N ILE A 316 -6.81 15.32 3.99
CA ILE A 316 -5.92 14.46 4.77
C ILE A 316 -4.46 14.78 4.43
N ARG A 317 -4.15 14.88 3.13
CA ARG A 317 -2.80 15.13 2.63
C ARG A 317 -2.89 15.72 1.22
N ASN A 318 -2.79 17.04 1.13
CA ASN A 318 -2.81 17.76 -0.14
C ASN A 318 -1.41 17.73 -0.77
N ARG A 319 -1.28 17.08 -1.94
CA ARG A 319 -0.04 17.02 -2.75
C ARG A 319 -0.11 17.89 -4.00
N ASP A 320 -0.94 18.92 -4.03
CA ASP A 320 -1.19 19.75 -5.20
C ASP A 320 0.12 20.29 -5.81
N GLY A 321 0.35 20.01 -7.09
CA GLY A 321 1.53 20.44 -7.84
C GLY A 321 2.83 19.69 -7.48
N MET A 322 2.80 18.74 -6.54
CA MET A 322 4.01 18.04 -6.10
C MET A 322 4.49 17.05 -7.16
N ALA A 323 5.81 17.01 -7.34
CA ALA A 323 6.48 16.02 -8.17
C ALA A 323 7.44 15.17 -7.32
N VAL A 324 7.61 13.91 -7.72
CA VAL A 324 8.45 12.93 -7.02
C VAL A 324 9.32 12.14 -7.97
N PHE A 325 10.41 11.60 -7.44
CA PHE A 325 11.20 10.53 -8.05
C PHE A 325 11.16 9.31 -7.15
N GLY A 326 10.92 8.13 -7.72
CA GLY A 326 10.77 6.92 -6.92
C GLY A 326 11.26 5.65 -7.58
N ILE A 327 11.30 4.61 -6.76
CA ILE A 327 11.51 3.22 -7.14
C ILE A 327 10.27 2.40 -6.80
N HIS A 328 9.99 1.39 -7.60
CA HIS A 328 8.87 0.47 -7.43
C HIS A 328 9.34 -0.95 -7.72
N LEU A 329 9.02 -1.87 -6.81
CA LEU A 329 9.22 -3.30 -6.92
C LEU A 329 7.84 -3.96 -6.97
N GLY A 330 7.60 -4.82 -7.95
CA GLY A 330 6.38 -5.63 -8.04
C GLY A 330 6.74 -7.11 -8.09
N PHE A 331 5.94 -7.96 -7.43
CA PHE A 331 6.18 -9.41 -7.32
C PHE A 331 4.88 -10.21 -7.22
#